data_AF-A0A5K1JS93-F1
#
_entry.id   AF-A0A5K1JS93-F1
#
_cell.length_a   1.000
_cell.length_b   1.000
_cell.length_c   1.000
_cell.angle_alpha   90.00
_cell.angle_beta   90.00
_cell.angle_gamma   90.00
#
_symmetry.space_group_name_H-M   'P 1'
#
loop_
_entity.id
_entity.type
_entity.pdbx_description
1 polymer ?
#
loop_
_entity_poly.entity_id
_entity_poly.type
_entity_poly.pdbx_seq_one_letter_code
_entity_poly.pdbx_strand_id
1 'polypeptide(L)'
;MVNHRIAQHERVADVQVHFAGVILPVARRFNLSVDAFGEHLNVDGGGGGHVRLADAFGTALEPSPVTPTGKEDPFQVLAGTIKATLESAEGFNASGAVVAPQLILGNTDTRYYWNLTKNIFRYRHLGDDDKFNGAHTVNEAIRAEGWIETIRFLTKFILNCDEHL
;
A
#
# COMPACT_ATOMS: atom_id res chain seq x y z
N MET A 1 -4.91 19.76 -6.79
CA MET A 1 -4.36 18.67 -5.94
C MET A 1 -3.98 17.53 -6.86
N VAL A 2 -2.77 17.00 -6.73
CA VAL A 2 -2.27 15.87 -7.54
C VAL A 2 -1.83 14.77 -6.58
N ASN A 3 -2.22 13.52 -6.85
CA ASN A 3 -1.90 12.37 -6.00
C ASN A 3 -0.91 11.48 -6.74
N HIS A 4 0.17 11.08 -6.04
CA HIS A 4 1.21 10.22 -6.58
C HIS A 4 1.33 8.92 -5.79
N ARG A 5 1.58 7.85 -6.53
CA ARG A 5 2.13 6.61 -6.00
C ARG A 5 3.63 6.61 -6.31
N ILE A 6 4.44 6.40 -5.28
CA ILE A 6 5.90 6.45 -5.35
C ILE A 6 6.39 5.02 -5.56
N ALA A 7 7.32 4.82 -6.51
CA ALA A 7 7.90 3.50 -6.73
C ALA A 7 8.73 3.07 -5.51
N GLN A 8 8.87 1.76 -5.29
CA GLN A 8 9.57 1.22 -4.11
C GLN A 8 11.03 1.69 -3.95
N HIS A 9 11.68 2.09 -5.05
CA HIS A 9 13.07 2.54 -5.08
C HIS A 9 13.21 4.08 -5.12
N GLU A 10 12.08 4.80 -5.14
CA GLU A 10 12.03 6.25 -5.11
C GLU A 10 11.61 6.73 -3.72
N ARG A 11 11.77 8.02 -3.49
CA ARG A 11 11.40 8.71 -2.26
C ARG A 11 10.38 9.80 -2.52
N VAL A 12 9.74 10.24 -1.44
CA VAL A 12 8.93 11.47 -1.46
C VAL A 12 9.72 12.63 -2.04
N ALA A 13 10.99 12.77 -1.64
CA ALA A 13 11.88 13.82 -2.12
C ALA A 13 12.08 13.79 -3.64
N ASP A 14 12.18 12.61 -4.26
CA ASP A 14 12.39 12.48 -5.70
C ASP A 14 11.18 13.01 -6.48
N VAL A 15 9.97 12.71 -6.01
CA VAL A 15 8.73 13.27 -6.58
C VAL A 15 8.64 14.77 -6.37
N GLN A 16 9.02 15.28 -5.20
CA GLN A 16 9.05 16.72 -4.91
C GLN A 16 9.99 17.48 -5.85
N VAL A 17 11.22 16.97 -6.04
CA VAL A 17 12.21 17.51 -6.97
C VAL A 17 11.68 17.48 -8.40
N HIS A 18 11.07 16.37 -8.81
CA HIS A 18 10.47 16.25 -10.14
C HIS A 18 9.38 17.32 -10.37
N PHE A 19 8.46 17.49 -9.41
CA PHE A 19 7.39 18.48 -9.51
C PHE A 19 7.91 19.91 -9.57
N ALA A 20 8.89 20.26 -8.74
CA ALA A 20 9.56 21.54 -8.81
C ALA A 20 10.17 21.77 -10.20
N GLY A 21 10.86 20.77 -10.75
CA GLY A 21 11.44 20.81 -12.09
C GLY A 21 10.42 21.00 -13.21
N VAL A 22 9.23 20.38 -13.11
CA VAL A 22 8.13 20.54 -14.10
C VAL A 22 7.50 21.93 -14.03
N ILE A 23 7.33 22.49 -12.83
CA ILE A 23 6.64 23.77 -12.64
C ILE A 23 7.56 24.96 -12.92
N LEU A 24 8.87 24.84 -12.65
CA LEU A 24 9.81 25.96 -12.74
C LEU A 24 9.86 26.63 -14.12
N PRO A 25 9.88 25.93 -15.26
CA PRO A 25 9.84 26.56 -16.60
C PRO A 25 8.53 27.33 -16.85
N VAL A 26 7.41 26.83 -16.33
CA VAL A 26 6.10 27.50 -16.45
C VAL A 26 6.08 28.76 -15.60
N ALA A 27 6.60 28.69 -14.36
CA ALA A 27 6.71 29.85 -13.48
C ALA A 27 7.56 30.96 -14.09
N ARG A 28 8.71 30.63 -14.70
CA ARG A 28 9.56 31.58 -15.44
C ARG A 28 8.81 32.28 -16.56
N ARG A 29 8.08 31.51 -17.38
CA ARG A 29 7.31 32.06 -18.52
C ARG A 29 6.29 33.12 -18.10
N PHE A 30 5.71 32.97 -16.92
CA PHE A 30 4.66 33.85 -16.41
C PHE A 30 5.15 34.82 -15.32
N ASN A 31 6.46 34.95 -15.10
CA ASN A 31 7.04 35.85 -14.09
C ASN A 31 6.49 35.58 -12.67
N LEU A 32 6.29 34.31 -12.32
CA LEU A 32 5.76 33.87 -11.03
C LEU A 32 6.91 33.54 -10.05
N SER A 33 6.73 33.88 -8.77
CA SER A 33 7.57 33.34 -7.69
C SER A 33 7.10 31.93 -7.32
N VAL A 34 8.01 31.08 -6.83
CA VAL A 34 7.71 29.70 -6.46
C VAL A 34 8.24 29.38 -5.06
N ASP A 35 7.34 28.95 -4.18
CA ASP A 35 7.71 28.26 -2.94
C ASP A 35 7.39 26.78 -3.12
N ALA A 36 8.41 25.93 -3.16
CA ALA A 36 8.26 24.50 -3.35
C ALA A 36 8.75 23.74 -2.12
N PHE A 37 7.82 23.06 -1.43
CA PHE A 37 8.11 22.16 -0.31
C PHE A 37 8.92 22.81 0.82
N GLY A 38 8.71 24.11 1.07
CA GLY A 38 9.40 24.88 2.10
C GLY A 38 10.64 25.63 1.61
N GLU A 39 11.04 25.45 0.35
CA GLU A 39 12.15 26.17 -0.27
C GLU A 39 11.65 27.23 -1.24
N HIS A 40 12.21 28.44 -1.14
CA HIS A 40 11.99 29.49 -2.13
C HIS A 40 12.88 29.22 -3.35
N LEU A 41 12.27 28.96 -4.50
CA LEU A 41 13.01 28.73 -5.72
C LEU A 41 13.24 30.08 -6.41
N ASN A 42 14.51 30.41 -6.65
CA ASN A 42 14.86 31.63 -7.39
C ASN A 42 14.41 31.48 -8.85
N VAL A 43 13.28 32.12 -9.15
CA VAL A 43 12.78 32.34 -10.49
C VAL A 43 13.11 33.79 -10.82
N ASP A 44 13.71 34.07 -11.99
CA ASP A 44 14.03 35.44 -12.38
C ASP A 44 12.72 36.25 -12.50
N GLY A 45 12.35 36.97 -11.44
CA GLY A 45 11.09 37.71 -11.36
C GLY A 45 10.23 37.40 -10.14
N GLY A 46 8.92 37.64 -10.25
CA GLY A 46 7.93 37.53 -9.16
C GLY A 46 6.77 38.53 -9.22
N GLY A 47 6.68 39.32 -10.29
CA GLY A 47 5.62 40.33 -10.47
C GLY A 47 4.29 39.79 -11.03
N GLY A 48 4.29 38.56 -11.55
CA GLY A 48 3.11 37.93 -12.16
C GLY A 48 2.24 37.14 -11.18
N GLY A 49 2.69 36.95 -9.94
CA GLY A 49 1.98 36.18 -8.92
C GLY A 49 2.87 35.15 -8.22
N HIS A 50 2.24 34.23 -7.50
CA HIS A 50 2.91 33.28 -6.63
C HIS A 50 2.33 31.87 -6.77
N VAL A 51 3.21 30.86 -6.85
CA VAL A 51 2.85 29.43 -6.87
C VAL A 51 3.47 28.75 -5.65
N ARG A 52 2.64 28.02 -4.91
CA ARG A 52 3.08 27.20 -3.79
C ARG A 52 2.89 25.73 -4.08
N LEU A 53 3.97 24.94 -4.00
CA LEU A 53 3.92 23.49 -3.97
C LEU A 53 4.14 23.04 -2.53
N ALA A 54 3.22 22.21 -2.03
CA ALA A 54 3.30 21.68 -0.68
C ALA A 54 2.65 20.30 -0.63
N ASP A 55 3.00 19.51 0.38
CA ASP A 55 2.17 18.39 0.79
C ASP A 55 0.82 18.95 1.28
N ALA A 56 -0.25 18.64 0.56
CA ALA A 56 -1.56 19.24 0.75
C ALA A 56 -2.13 19.00 2.15
N PHE A 57 -1.73 17.92 2.83
CA PHE A 57 -2.29 17.52 4.14
C PHE A 57 -1.26 17.04 5.16
N GLY A 58 0.04 17.14 4.88
CA GLY A 58 1.08 16.56 5.76
C GLY A 58 1.01 15.03 5.81
N THR A 59 0.52 14.39 4.74
CA THR A 59 0.30 12.94 4.66
C THR A 59 1.28 12.23 3.72
N ALA A 60 2.30 12.93 3.21
CA ALA A 60 3.36 12.33 2.44
C ALA A 60 3.99 11.16 3.19
N LEU A 61 4.26 10.09 2.45
CA LEU A 61 4.78 8.84 2.99
C LEU A 61 5.81 8.26 2.06
N GLU A 62 6.92 7.85 2.65
CA GLU A 62 7.89 7.01 1.95
C GLU A 62 7.25 5.65 1.63
N PRO A 63 7.75 4.93 0.60
CA PRO A 63 7.32 3.57 0.34
C PRO A 63 7.44 2.68 1.58
N SER A 64 6.50 1.74 1.75
CA SER A 64 6.54 0.81 2.88
C SER A 64 7.83 -0.01 2.86
N PRO A 65 8.45 -0.26 4.03
CA PRO A 65 9.57 -1.20 4.13
C PRO A 65 9.22 -2.58 3.56
N VAL A 66 10.22 -3.28 3.04
CA VAL A 66 10.04 -4.64 2.50
C VAL A 66 9.98 -5.63 3.65
N THR A 67 8.86 -6.35 3.75
CA THR A 67 8.71 -7.47 4.68
C THR A 67 9.58 -8.66 4.26
N PRO A 68 10.38 -9.26 5.15
CA PRO A 68 11.15 -10.47 4.86
C PRO A 68 10.26 -11.68 4.53
N THR A 69 10.63 -12.44 3.50
CA THR A 69 9.88 -13.62 3.02
C THR A 69 10.78 -14.84 2.77
N GLY A 70 11.93 -14.90 3.43
CA GLY A 70 12.85 -16.02 3.40
C GLY A 70 12.27 -17.29 4.02
N LYS A 71 13.03 -18.39 3.93
CA LYS A 71 12.59 -19.73 4.35
C LYS A 71 12.31 -19.86 5.86
N GLU A 72 12.93 -19.02 6.67
CA GLU A 72 12.78 -19.03 8.13
C GLU A 72 11.99 -17.80 8.63
N ASP A 73 11.49 -16.96 7.72
CA ASP A 73 10.77 -15.75 8.11
C ASP A 73 9.30 -16.07 8.44
N PRO A 74 8.64 -15.30 9.34
CA PRO A 74 7.23 -15.49 9.71
C PRO A 74 6.25 -15.53 8.53
N PHE A 75 6.65 -15.01 7.36
CA PHE A 75 5.90 -15.17 6.11
C PHE A 75 5.54 -16.63 5.82
N GLN A 76 6.40 -17.60 6.17
CA GLN A 76 6.13 -19.01 5.90
C GLN A 76 4.94 -19.55 6.68
N VAL A 77 4.71 -19.08 7.92
CA VAL A 77 3.53 -19.44 8.71
C VAL A 77 2.26 -18.93 8.02
N LEU A 78 2.27 -17.68 7.54
CA LEU A 78 1.18 -17.12 6.76
C LEU A 78 0.95 -17.91 5.46
N ALA A 79 2.00 -18.10 4.66
CA ALA A 79 1.91 -18.77 3.36
C ALA A 79 1.44 -20.23 3.49
N GLY A 80 1.98 -20.96 4.46
CA GLY A 80 1.56 -22.32 4.79
C GLY A 80 0.10 -22.38 5.22
N THR A 81 -0.35 -21.43 6.04
CA THR A 81 -1.75 -21.37 6.48
C THR A 81 -2.71 -21.08 5.33
N ILE A 82 -2.35 -20.13 4.45
CA ILE A 82 -3.14 -19.82 3.24
C ILE A 82 -3.30 -21.08 2.39
N LYS A 83 -2.18 -21.73 2.07
CA LYS A 83 -2.16 -22.97 1.29
C LYS A 83 -3.02 -24.05 1.94
N ALA A 84 -2.76 -24.37 3.21
CA ALA A 84 -3.50 -25.40 3.94
C ALA A 84 -4.99 -25.09 4.10
N THR A 85 -5.40 -23.81 4.02
CA THR A 85 -6.81 -23.44 4.05
C THR A 85 -7.44 -23.70 2.68
N LEU A 86 -6.85 -23.18 1.61
CA LEU A 86 -7.32 -23.37 0.23
C LEU A 86 -7.42 -24.85 -0.16
N GLU A 87 -6.38 -25.64 0.14
CA GLU A 87 -6.33 -27.06 -0.26
C GLU A 87 -7.31 -27.95 0.54
N SER A 88 -7.86 -27.43 1.63
CA SER A 88 -8.86 -28.13 2.46
C SER A 88 -10.29 -27.60 2.29
N ALA A 89 -10.50 -26.65 1.38
CA ALA A 89 -11.81 -26.05 1.16
C ALA A 89 -12.64 -26.92 0.22
N GLU A 90 -13.86 -27.28 0.61
CA GLU A 90 -14.74 -28.14 -0.19
C GLU A 90 -15.16 -27.47 -1.52
N GLY A 91 -15.30 -26.15 -1.53
CA GLY A 91 -15.65 -25.36 -2.72
C GLY A 91 -14.48 -25.03 -3.63
N PHE A 92 -13.25 -25.39 -3.25
CA PHE A 92 -12.04 -25.06 -3.99
C PHE A 92 -11.25 -26.34 -4.25
N ASN A 93 -11.28 -26.85 -5.48
CA ASN A 93 -10.41 -27.96 -5.90
C ASN A 93 -8.97 -27.45 -6.16
N ALA A 94 -8.39 -26.80 -5.15
CA ALA A 94 -7.03 -26.30 -5.18
C ALA A 94 -6.11 -27.41 -4.66
N SER A 95 -5.42 -28.11 -5.56
CA SER A 95 -4.26 -28.91 -5.19
C SER A 95 -3.01 -28.22 -5.72
N GLY A 96 -1.97 -28.13 -4.89
CA GLY A 96 -0.70 -27.51 -5.30
C GLY A 96 -0.74 -25.98 -5.31
N ALA A 97 -1.48 -25.35 -4.38
CA ALA A 97 -1.54 -23.90 -4.31
C ALA A 97 -0.15 -23.31 -3.99
N VAL A 98 0.22 -22.26 -4.72
CA VAL A 98 1.47 -21.51 -4.55
C VAL A 98 1.13 -20.13 -4.00
N VAL A 99 1.79 -19.75 -2.90
CA VAL A 99 1.63 -18.43 -2.29
C VAL A 99 2.88 -17.62 -2.56
N ALA A 100 2.70 -16.45 -3.17
CA ALA A 100 3.78 -15.51 -3.46
C ALA A 100 3.42 -14.12 -2.91
N PRO A 101 4.39 -13.37 -2.36
CA PRO A 101 4.16 -12.01 -1.89
C PRO A 101 3.92 -11.07 -3.08
N GLN A 102 3.06 -10.06 -2.87
CA GLN A 102 2.80 -9.01 -3.86
C GLN A 102 2.74 -7.63 -3.18
N LEU A 103 3.17 -6.59 -3.90
CA LEU A 103 2.99 -5.21 -3.48
C LEU A 103 1.53 -4.78 -3.62
N ILE A 104 0.99 -4.17 -2.56
CA ILE A 104 -0.33 -3.55 -2.58
C ILE A 104 -0.18 -2.02 -2.64
N LEU A 105 -0.88 -1.38 -3.58
CA LEU A 105 -0.80 0.07 -3.81
C LEU A 105 -1.65 0.90 -2.84
N GLY A 106 -2.70 0.31 -2.27
CA GLY A 106 -3.59 1.00 -1.35
C GLY A 106 -2.91 1.22 0.00
N ASN A 107 -2.88 2.45 0.49
CA ASN A 107 -2.27 2.76 1.77
C ASN A 107 -3.21 2.37 2.93
N THR A 108 -2.67 1.97 4.08
CA THR A 108 -3.45 1.61 5.28
C THR A 108 -2.73 2.04 6.55
N ASP A 109 -3.36 1.80 7.71
CA ASP A 109 -2.78 2.06 9.03
C ASP A 109 -1.48 1.27 9.31
N THR A 110 -1.07 0.36 8.43
CA THR A 110 0.23 -0.33 8.51
C THR A 110 1.42 0.62 8.70
N ARG A 111 1.34 1.86 8.20
CA ARG A 111 2.37 2.90 8.42
C ARG A 111 2.71 3.15 9.89
N TYR A 112 1.75 2.98 10.79
CA TYR A 112 1.95 3.20 12.22
C TYR A 112 2.68 2.03 12.90
N TYR A 113 2.77 0.89 12.24
CA TYR A 113 3.44 -0.32 12.74
C TYR A 113 4.84 -0.51 12.15
N TRP A 114 5.27 0.30 11.17
CA TRP A 114 6.57 0.14 10.51
C TRP A 114 7.76 0.17 11.48
N ASN A 115 7.67 0.95 12.55
CA ASN A 115 8.72 1.00 13.58
C ASN A 115 8.54 -0.07 14.69
N LEU A 116 7.43 -0.81 14.69
CA LEU A 116 7.17 -1.86 15.66
C LEU A 116 7.73 -3.22 15.19
N THR A 117 7.59 -3.53 13.91
CA THR A 117 8.00 -4.82 13.36
C THR A 117 8.27 -4.74 11.87
N LYS A 118 9.22 -5.55 11.39
CA LYS A 118 9.47 -5.78 9.97
C LYS A 118 8.53 -6.83 9.35
N ASN A 119 7.77 -7.55 10.18
CA ASN A 119 6.90 -8.64 9.75
C ASN A 119 5.46 -8.14 9.60
N ILE A 120 5.23 -7.32 8.57
CA ILE A 120 3.90 -6.74 8.30
C ILE A 120 3.33 -7.40 7.05
N PHE A 121 2.19 -8.06 7.21
CA PHE A 121 1.50 -8.76 6.14
C PHE A 121 0.11 -8.17 5.94
N ARG A 122 -0.32 -8.13 4.67
CA ARG A 122 -1.67 -7.75 4.30
C ARG A 122 -2.26 -8.84 3.45
N TYR A 123 -3.23 -9.53 4.01
CA TYR A 123 -3.89 -10.63 3.37
C TYR A 123 -5.34 -10.69 3.82
N ARG A 124 -6.22 -11.10 2.92
CA ARG A 124 -7.61 -11.43 3.24
C ARG A 124 -7.96 -12.71 2.51
N HIS A 125 -8.47 -13.68 3.27
CA HIS A 125 -8.86 -14.98 2.74
C HIS A 125 -10.25 -14.94 2.11
N LEU A 126 -10.40 -14.14 1.04
CA LEU A 126 -11.66 -13.99 0.33
C LEU A 126 -11.42 -13.93 -1.18
N GLY A 127 -12.12 -14.80 -1.93
CA GLY A 127 -12.06 -14.83 -3.39
C GLY A 127 -12.68 -13.59 -4.03
N ASP A 128 -12.36 -13.36 -5.31
CA ASP A 128 -12.99 -12.29 -6.09
C ASP A 128 -14.48 -12.56 -6.34
N ASP A 129 -14.85 -13.82 -6.57
CA ASP A 129 -16.25 -14.24 -6.77
C ASP A 129 -17.12 -14.18 -5.51
N ASP A 130 -16.50 -13.98 -4.34
CA ASP A 130 -17.20 -13.80 -3.07
C ASP A 130 -17.57 -12.35 -2.80
N LYS A 131 -17.11 -11.40 -3.63
CA LYS A 131 -17.37 -9.98 -3.44
C LYS A 131 -18.53 -9.54 -4.31
N PHE A 132 -19.42 -8.75 -3.74
CA PHE A 132 -20.44 -8.02 -4.47
C PHE A 132 -20.11 -6.53 -4.45
N ASN A 133 -20.02 -5.95 -5.63
CA ASN A 133 -19.55 -4.59 -5.88
C ASN A 133 -18.09 -4.33 -5.46
N GLY A 134 -17.60 -3.11 -5.67
CA GLY A 134 -16.25 -2.69 -5.28
C GLY A 134 -16.11 -2.41 -3.78
N ALA A 135 -14.87 -2.26 -3.32
CA ALA A 135 -14.61 -1.69 -2.00
C ALA A 135 -14.96 -0.20 -1.98
N HIS A 136 -15.49 0.31 -0.86
CA HIS A 136 -15.82 1.72 -0.65
C HIS A 136 -16.93 2.26 -1.57
N THR A 137 -17.92 1.43 -1.91
CA THR A 137 -19.09 1.86 -2.70
C THR A 137 -20.40 1.37 -2.09
N VAL A 138 -21.53 1.84 -2.62
CA VAL A 138 -22.88 1.46 -2.16
C VAL A 138 -23.10 -0.03 -2.34
N ASN A 139 -23.75 -0.69 -1.38
CA ASN A 139 -23.99 -2.14 -1.42
C ASN A 139 -22.72 -3.00 -1.55
N GLU A 140 -21.57 -2.55 -1.01
CA GLU A 140 -20.42 -3.44 -0.79
C GLU A 140 -20.86 -4.62 0.10
N ALA A 141 -20.72 -5.85 -0.42
CA ALA A 141 -21.16 -7.06 0.26
C ALA A 141 -20.23 -8.25 -0.01
N ILE A 142 -20.32 -9.27 0.83
CA ILE A 142 -19.60 -10.54 0.66
C ILE A 142 -20.55 -11.73 0.76
N ARG A 143 -20.24 -12.81 0.05
CA ARG A 143 -20.95 -14.09 0.18
C ARG A 143 -20.73 -14.70 1.56
N ALA A 144 -21.78 -15.32 2.10
CA ALA A 144 -21.71 -15.96 3.41
C ALA A 144 -20.68 -17.10 3.42
N GLU A 145 -20.58 -17.86 2.33
CA GLU A 145 -19.60 -18.95 2.22
C GLU A 145 -18.16 -18.44 2.28
N GLY A 146 -17.83 -17.39 1.52
CA GLY A 146 -16.51 -16.75 1.58
C GLY A 146 -16.17 -16.16 2.96
N TRP A 147 -17.19 -15.68 3.69
CA TRP A 147 -17.01 -15.24 5.07
C TRP A 147 -16.65 -16.40 6.01
N ILE A 148 -17.29 -17.57 5.86
CA ILE A 148 -16.93 -18.77 6.61
C ILE A 148 -15.49 -19.22 6.31
N GLU A 149 -15.05 -19.18 5.06
CA GLU A 149 -13.66 -19.48 4.70
C GLU A 149 -12.67 -18.48 5.32
N THR A 150 -13.05 -17.20 5.43
CA THR A 150 -12.25 -16.20 6.16
C THR A 150 -12.09 -16.58 7.64
N ILE A 151 -13.16 -17.02 8.30
CA ILE A 151 -13.11 -17.48 9.69
C ILE A 151 -12.20 -18.71 9.81
N ARG A 152 -12.36 -19.71 8.93
CA ARG A 152 -11.51 -20.91 8.92
C ARG A 152 -10.03 -20.57 8.79
N PHE A 153 -9.68 -19.66 7.88
CA PHE A 153 -8.31 -19.19 7.74
C PHE A 153 -7.81 -18.52 9.02
N LEU A 154 -8.57 -17.58 9.59
CA LEU A 154 -8.15 -16.86 10.79
C LEU A 154 -7.95 -17.81 11.99
N THR A 155 -8.84 -18.78 12.18
CA THR A 155 -8.69 -19.81 13.21
C THR A 155 -7.38 -20.60 13.02
N LYS A 156 -7.11 -21.09 11.80
CA LYS A 156 -5.86 -21.80 11.51
C LYS A 156 -4.63 -20.91 11.69
N PHE A 157 -4.71 -19.64 11.26
CA PHE A 157 -3.59 -18.71 11.34
C PHE A 157 -3.22 -18.40 12.79
N ILE A 158 -4.22 -18.15 13.64
CA ILE A 158 -4.00 -17.90 15.07
C ILE A 158 -3.33 -19.10 15.73
N LEU A 159 -3.84 -20.31 15.51
CA LEU A 159 -3.26 -21.53 16.08
C LEU A 159 -1.84 -21.80 15.56
N ASN A 160 -1.60 -21.61 14.27
CA ASN A 160 -0.26 -21.80 13.70
C ASN A 160 0.73 -20.74 14.19
N CYS A 161 0.28 -19.50 14.45
CA CYS A 161 1.12 -18.48 15.08
C CYS A 161 1.47 -18.87 16.53
N ASP A 162 0.51 -19.34 17.32
CA ASP A 162 0.73 -19.76 18.71
C ASP A 162 1.75 -20.91 18.84
N GLU A 163 1.75 -21.84 17.89
CA GLU A 163 2.65 -23.00 17.88
C GLU A 163 4.03 -22.73 17.24
N HIS A 164 4.17 -21.69 16.41
CA HIS A 164 5.35 -21.51 15.56
C HIS A 164 6.03 -20.13 15.59
N LEU A 165 5.49 -19.14 16.30
CA LEU A 165 6.06 -17.78 16.44
C LEU A 165 6.19 -17.37 17.91
#